data_AF-A0A2H0SSW2-F1
#
_entry.id   AF-A0A2H0SSW2-F1
#
_cell.length_a   1.000
_cell.length_b   1.000
_cell.length_c   1.000
_cell.angle_alpha   90.00
_cell.angle_beta   90.00
_cell.angle_gamma   90.00
#
_symmetry.space_group_name_H-M   'P 1'
#
loop_
_entity.id
_entity.type
_entity.pdbx_description
1 polymer ?
#
loop_
_entity_poly.entity_id
_entity_poly.type
_entity_poly.pdbx_seq_one_letter_code
_entity_poly.pdbx_strand_id
1 'polypeptide(L)'
;MKRNYNLRTIKTKKSYSTKELSQLFGVHAQTIRSWRKEGLISIEEGNHYALFLGSTVKSFLQAQADSRRVRLKEGEFYCLSCKAVTTVKNAKIVSQNKKVGRNKLS
;
A
#
# COMPACT_ATOMS: atom_id res chain seq x y z
N MET A 1 -11.43 2.16 -6.86
CA MET A 1 -11.44 2.44 -5.40
C MET A 1 -10.01 2.68 -4.93
N LYS A 2 -9.76 3.80 -4.24
CA LYS A 2 -8.45 4.14 -3.69
C LYS A 2 -8.10 3.12 -2.59
N ARG A 3 -7.02 2.36 -2.77
CA ARG A 3 -6.52 1.36 -1.81
C ARG A 3 -5.24 1.84 -1.10
N ASN A 4 -5.12 3.14 -0.88
CA ASN A 4 -4.01 3.73 -0.14
C ASN A 4 -4.56 4.37 1.13
N TYR A 5 -4.36 3.70 2.26
CA TYR A 5 -4.92 4.08 3.56
C TYR A 5 -3.87 4.84 4.35
N ASN A 6 -4.29 5.89 5.05
CA ASN A 6 -3.37 6.66 5.90
C ASN A 6 -3.02 5.87 7.16
N LEU A 7 -1.89 5.18 7.17
CA LEU A 7 -1.46 4.34 8.30
C LEU A 7 -1.02 5.14 9.54
N ARG A 8 -0.86 6.47 9.43
CA ARG A 8 -0.47 7.34 10.56
C ARG A 8 -1.61 7.54 11.56
N THR A 9 -2.86 7.30 11.16
CA THR A 9 -4.03 7.46 12.03
C THR A 9 -4.22 6.27 13.00
N ILE A 10 -3.63 5.11 12.72
CA ILE A 10 -3.67 3.96 13.61
C ILE A 10 -2.70 4.14 14.78
N LYS A 11 -3.19 3.90 15.99
CA LYS A 11 -2.39 3.72 17.19
C LYS A 11 -2.00 2.25 17.33
N THR A 12 -0.70 1.95 17.27
CA THR A 12 -0.15 0.58 17.28
C THR A 12 -0.61 -0.28 18.47
N LYS A 13 -0.72 0.31 19.67
CA LYS A 13 -1.06 -0.41 20.91
C LYS A 13 -2.57 -0.40 21.23
N LYS A 14 -3.41 0.15 20.36
CA LYS A 14 -4.87 0.19 20.55
C LYS A 14 -5.53 -0.95 19.79
N SER A 15 -6.51 -1.61 20.40
CA SER A 15 -7.41 -2.54 19.73
C SER A 15 -8.56 -1.78 19.07
N TYR A 16 -8.93 -2.20 17.87
CA TYR A 16 -9.99 -1.58 17.07
C TYR A 16 -11.04 -2.61 16.69
N SER A 17 -12.31 -2.24 16.79
CA SER A 17 -13.41 -3.00 16.21
C SER A 17 -13.53 -2.77 14.69
N THR A 18 -14.27 -3.65 14.02
CA THR A 18 -14.60 -3.48 12.60
C THR A 18 -15.24 -2.11 12.29
N LYS A 19 -16.11 -1.63 13.18
CA LYS A 19 -16.80 -0.33 13.03
C LYS A 19 -15.82 0.84 13.20
N GLU A 20 -14.94 0.78 14.19
CA GLU A 20 -13.92 1.82 14.39
C GLU A 20 -12.95 1.88 13.21
N LEU A 21 -12.50 0.74 12.66
CA LEU A 21 -11.63 0.74 11.48
C LEU A 21 -12.35 1.29 10.24
N SER A 22 -13.62 0.96 10.06
CA SER A 22 -14.47 1.48 8.99
C SER A 22 -14.55 3.01 9.05
N GLN A 23 -14.78 3.57 10.23
CA GLN A 23 -14.82 5.02 10.44
C GLN A 23 -13.44 5.66 10.27
N LEU A 24 -12.39 5.05 10.83
CA LEU A 24 -11.01 5.56 10.77
C LEU A 24 -10.51 5.71 9.33
N PHE A 25 -10.85 4.75 8.46
CA PHE A 25 -10.39 4.72 7.08
C PHE A 25 -11.41 5.21 6.06
N GLY A 26 -12.65 5.52 6.48
CA GLY A 26 -13.73 5.87 5.57
C GLY A 26 -14.07 4.74 4.58
N VAL A 27 -14.00 3.48 5.02
CA VAL A 27 -14.29 2.29 4.20
C VAL A 27 -15.51 1.56 4.72
N HIS A 28 -16.18 0.78 3.87
CA HIS A 28 -17.32 -0.03 4.30
C HIS A 28 -16.88 -1.18 5.23
N ALA A 29 -17.72 -1.59 6.18
CA ALA A 29 -17.42 -2.70 7.11
C ALA A 29 -17.10 -4.03 6.36
N GLN A 30 -17.70 -4.23 5.18
CA GLN A 30 -17.40 -5.37 4.33
C GLN A 30 -15.96 -5.38 3.82
N THR A 31 -15.32 -4.22 3.62
CA THR A 31 -13.90 -4.14 3.24
C THR A 31 -13.01 -4.68 4.36
N ILE A 32 -13.31 -4.34 5.61
CA ILE A 32 -12.59 -4.87 6.78
C ILE A 32 -12.80 -6.38 6.92
N ARG A 33 -14.03 -6.87 6.69
CA ARG A 33 -14.31 -8.32 6.65
C ARG A 33 -13.57 -9.03 5.51
N SER A 34 -13.40 -8.38 4.37
CA SER A 34 -12.55 -8.89 3.27
C SER A 34 -11.10 -9.00 3.71
N TRP A 35 -10.56 -7.98 4.39
CA TRP A 35 -9.20 -8.04 4.92
C TRP A 35 -9.00 -9.22 5.86
N ARG A 36 -9.97 -9.55 6.71
CA ARG A 36 -9.94 -10.76 7.55
C ARG A 36 -9.79 -12.04 6.72
N LYS A 37 -10.55 -12.16 5.63
CA LYS A 37 -10.43 -13.29 4.69
C LYS A 37 -9.10 -13.31 3.95
N GLU A 38 -8.52 -12.14 3.70
CA GLU A 38 -7.22 -11.95 3.04
C GLU A 38 -6.02 -12.14 3.99
N GLY A 39 -6.25 -12.43 5.28
CA GLY A 39 -5.18 -12.72 6.25
C GLY A 39 -4.97 -11.67 7.34
N LEU A 40 -5.88 -10.72 7.53
CA LEU A 40 -5.85 -9.82 8.70
C LEU A 40 -6.21 -10.60 9.98
N ILE A 41 -5.23 -10.73 10.88
CA ILE A 41 -5.37 -11.46 12.15
C ILE A 41 -6.17 -10.65 13.16
N SER A 42 -7.26 -11.25 13.67
CA SER A 42 -8.04 -10.74 14.80
C SER A 42 -7.48 -11.26 16.13
N ILE A 43 -7.75 -10.56 17.22
CA ILE A 43 -7.33 -10.94 18.58
C ILE A 43 -8.01 -12.24 19.01
N GLU A 44 -9.30 -12.38 18.68
CA GLU A 44 -10.08 -13.58 18.95
C GLU A 44 -10.53 -14.21 17.63
N GLU A 45 -10.37 -15.52 17.52
CA GLU A 45 -10.84 -16.30 16.38
C GLU A 45 -12.33 -16.64 16.54
N GLY A 46 -13.07 -16.76 15.42
CA GLY A 46 -14.48 -17.18 15.43
C GLY A 46 -15.52 -16.13 15.84
N ASN A 47 -15.12 -15.00 16.44
CA ASN A 47 -16.08 -13.96 16.85
C ASN A 47 -16.60 -13.11 15.66
N HIS A 48 -17.90 -12.82 15.65
CA HIS A 48 -18.55 -11.88 14.71
C HIS A 48 -18.09 -10.43 14.96
N TYR A 49 -17.82 -10.08 16.23
CA TYR A 49 -17.31 -8.76 16.65
C TYR A 49 -15.79 -8.75 16.74
N ALA A 50 -15.11 -9.13 15.65
CA ALA A 50 -13.66 -9.22 15.63
C ALA A 50 -12.98 -7.89 16.03
N LEU A 51 -12.08 -7.99 17.00
CA LEU A 51 -11.15 -6.94 17.39
C LEU A 51 -9.80 -7.16 16.71
N PHE A 52 -9.16 -6.07 16.31
CA PHE A 52 -7.87 -6.08 15.63
C PHE A 52 -6.89 -5.19 16.37
N LEU A 53 -5.68 -5.69 16.60
CA LEU A 53 -4.63 -4.88 17.20
C LEU A 53 -4.09 -3.87 16.17
N GLY A 54 -3.90 -2.62 16.55
CA GLY A 54 -3.44 -1.58 15.63
C GLY A 54 -2.12 -1.92 14.93
N SER A 55 -1.21 -2.62 15.62
CA SER A 55 0.02 -3.13 15.01
C SER A 55 -0.24 -4.11 13.86
N THR A 56 -1.20 -5.02 14.00
CA THR A 56 -1.51 -6.05 13.00
C THR A 56 -2.23 -5.45 11.80
N VAL A 57 -3.15 -4.50 12.02
CA VAL A 57 -3.79 -3.75 10.93
C VAL A 57 -2.75 -2.96 10.14
N LYS A 58 -1.84 -2.28 10.85
CA LYS A 58 -0.79 -1.48 10.21
C LYS A 58 0.17 -2.36 9.38
N SER A 59 0.63 -3.48 9.91
CA SER A 59 1.52 -4.39 9.19
C SER A 59 0.84 -5.02 7.98
N PHE A 60 -0.41 -5.47 8.11
CA PHE A 60 -1.20 -6.02 7.01
C PHE A 60 -1.35 -5.02 5.86
N LEU A 61 -1.78 -3.78 6.16
CA LEU A 61 -1.98 -2.77 5.13
C LEU A 61 -0.66 -2.30 4.50
N GLN A 62 0.42 -2.27 5.28
CA GLN A 62 1.76 -1.97 4.76
C GLN A 62 2.21 -3.07 3.78
N ALA A 63 2.08 -4.34 4.16
CA ALA A 63 2.39 -5.47 3.30
C ALA A 63 1.55 -5.47 2.02
N GLN A 64 0.25 -5.15 2.11
CA GLN A 64 -0.61 -5.02 0.95
C GLN A 64 -0.22 -3.83 0.06
N ALA A 65 0.28 -2.73 0.62
CA ALA A 65 0.80 -1.61 -0.16
C ALA A 65 2.11 -1.99 -0.85
N ASP A 66 3.01 -2.65 -0.14
CA ASP A 66 4.32 -3.07 -0.67
C ASP A 66 4.22 -4.16 -1.73
N SER A 67 3.27 -5.09 -1.62
CA SER A 67 3.03 -6.10 -2.66
C SER A 67 2.55 -5.51 -3.98
N ARG A 68 1.91 -4.33 -3.93
CA ARG A 68 1.48 -3.59 -5.13
C ARG A 68 2.55 -2.63 -5.65
N ARG A 69 3.58 -2.33 -4.86
CA ARG A 69 4.68 -1.47 -5.30
C ARG A 69 5.54 -2.24 -6.28
N VAL A 70 5.83 -1.59 -7.40
CA VAL A 70 6.80 -2.08 -8.37
C VAL A 70 8.04 -1.22 -8.26
N ARG A 71 9.17 -1.84 -7.88
CA ARG A 71 10.45 -1.15 -7.80
C ARG A 71 11.00 -0.98 -9.22
N LEU A 72 11.42 0.23 -9.54
CA LEU A 72 12.00 0.60 -10.82
C LEU A 72 13.46 0.97 -10.60
N LYS A 73 14.35 0.47 -11.46
CA LYS A 73 15.74 0.92 -11.55
C LYS A 73 15.86 2.08 -12.54
N GLU A 74 17.04 2.68 -12.62
CA GLU A 74 17.34 3.69 -13.63
C GLU A 74 17.17 3.13 -15.04
N GLY A 75 16.47 3.86 -15.90
CA GLY A 75 16.15 3.43 -17.27
C GLY A 75 14.97 2.45 -17.40
N GLU A 76 14.40 1.97 -16.28
CA GLU A 76 13.17 1.18 -16.27
C GLU A 76 11.93 2.06 -16.04
N PHE A 77 10.78 1.65 -16.59
CA PHE A 77 9.50 2.30 -16.34
C PHE A 77 8.40 1.28 -16.06
N TYR A 78 7.32 1.75 -15.41
CA TYR A 78 6.15 0.92 -15.13
C TYR A 78 5.20 0.92 -16.32
N CYS A 79 5.00 -0.24 -16.95
CA CYS A 79 4.05 -0.38 -18.04
C CYS A 79 2.62 -0.47 -17.50
N LEU A 80 1.75 0.46 -17.89
CA LEU A 80 0.35 0.50 -17.46
C LEU A 80 -0.48 -0.66 -18.02
N SER A 81 -0.13 -1.16 -19.21
CA SER A 81 -0.80 -2.31 -19.84
C SER A 81 -0.36 -3.63 -19.22
N CYS A 82 0.95 -3.85 -19.10
CA CYS A 82 1.50 -5.11 -18.57
C CYS A 82 1.53 -5.15 -17.03
N LYS A 83 1.36 -4.00 -16.35
CA LYS A 83 1.47 -3.83 -14.89
C LYS A 83 2.81 -4.33 -14.32
N ALA A 84 3.87 -4.26 -15.12
CA ALA A 84 5.19 -4.77 -14.80
C ALA A 84 6.28 -3.74 -15.11
N VAL A 85 7.48 -4.00 -14.59
CA VAL A 85 8.70 -3.29 -14.98
C VAL A 85 8.98 -3.58 -16.44
N THR A 86 9.28 -2.54 -17.22
CA THR A 86 9.62 -2.68 -18.63
C THR A 86 10.75 -1.72 -19.00
N THR A 87 11.61 -2.15 -19.91
CA THR A 87 12.65 -1.33 -20.52
C THR A 87 12.20 -0.84 -21.89
N VAL A 88 12.69 0.33 -22.31
CA VAL A 88 12.32 0.88 -23.61
C VAL A 88 13.11 0.13 -24.68
N LYS A 89 12.42 -0.57 -25.58
CA LYS A 89 13.09 -1.38 -26.61
C LYS A 89 13.77 -0.53 -27.68
N ASN A 90 13.16 0.61 -28.07
CA ASN A 90 13.59 1.45 -29.19
C ASN A 90 13.63 2.95 -28.83
N ALA A 91 14.19 3.31 -27.67
CA ALA A 91 14.37 4.73 -27.33
C ALA A 91 15.84 5.15 -27.43
N LYS A 92 16.06 6.32 -28.02
CA LYS A 92 17.34 7.04 -27.93
C LYS A 92 17.27 7.94 -26.72
N ILE A 93 18.13 7.69 -25.73
CA ILE A 93 18.28 8.60 -24.59
C ILE A 93 19.04 9.83 -25.11
N VAL A 94 18.36 10.98 -25.16
CA VAL A 94 18.99 12.26 -25.52
C VAL A 94 19.23 13.03 -24.22
N SER A 95 20.49 13.11 -23.78
CA SER A 95 20.86 14.01 -22.70
C SER A 95 20.74 15.44 -23.19
N GLN A 96 19.78 16.18 -22.65
CA GLN A 96 19.83 17.64 -22.75
C GLN A 96 20.84 18.10 -21.69
N ASN A 97 21.78 18.99 -22.05
CA ASN A 97 22.72 19.66 -21.12
C ASN A 97 21.98 20.61 -20.15
N LYS A 98 20.87 20.15 -19.57
CA LYS A 98 20.02 20.85 -18.63
C LYS A 98 20.11 20.10 -17.32
N LYS A 99 20.55 20.81 -16.30
CA LYS A 99 20.65 20.25 -14.95
C LYS A 99 19.25 20.19 -14.32
N VAL A 100 18.62 19.02 -14.29
CA VAL A 100 17.29 18.80 -13.72
C VAL A 100 17.40 17.94 -12.45
N GLY A 101 16.80 18.39 -11.34
CA GLY A 101 16.78 17.65 -10.06
C GLY A 101 17.75 18.14 -8.97
N ARG A 102 17.57 17.64 -7.74
CA ARG A 102 18.50 17.83 -6.60
C ARG A 102 19.63 16.78 -6.71
N ASN A 103 20.88 17.22 -6.56
CA ASN A 103 22.15 16.55 -6.91
C ASN A 103 22.44 16.49 -8.41
N LYS A 104 23.06 17.57 -8.91
CA LYS A 104 23.51 17.72 -10.30
C LYS A 104 24.97 17.25 -10.39
N LEU A 105 25.20 16.00 -10.82
CA LEU A 105 26.52 15.57 -11.29
C LEU A 105 26.76 16.14 -12.69
N SER A 106 27.93 16.74 -12.84
CA SER A 106 28.47 17.44 -14.02
C SER A 106 28.76 16.52 -15.17
#